data_AF-A0A817QZX8-F1
#
_entry.id   AF-A0A817QZX8-F1
#
_cell.length_a   1.000
_cell.length_b   1.000
_cell.length_c   1.000
_cell.angle_alpha   90.00
_cell.angle_beta   90.00
_cell.angle_gamma   90.00
#
_symmetry.space_group_name_H-M   'P 1'
#
loop_
_entity.id
_entity.type
_entity.pdbx_description
1 polymer ?
#
loop_
_entity_poly.entity_id
_entity_poly.type
_entity_poly.pdbx_seq_one_letter_code
_entity_poly.pdbx_strand_id
1 'polypeptide(L)'
;NHRRTKPILPINDTENPVSISQEIFDECEKLKQKILSLTNGKSDIWIYRQELLDQYEQLILFDLDYAIEKKIEHDLWTIVFKNEISYKQEQLKENNQHQVKRAEIQTSLQNFYEYARGYYMKLLQNVVHSYNFENSICKLTFSLSQKRNQHSNHNRSCKEASMLYFIQHILVHVGDLNRYSNQIDLAKTFYQYAIQTIPCLGQPYNQIAILHEMKNPLSLLTPGQNQLITTYYYIRSIAIKVTFPLAISNLEKLFIRLKDIPITRYEQQPQNDFLTL
;
A
#
# COMPACT_ATOMS: atom_id res chain seq x y z
N ASN A 1 -20.86 14.41 -19.71
CA ASN A 1 -20.29 15.19 -18.59
C ASN A 1 -18.81 15.41 -18.79
N HIS A 2 -18.47 16.53 -19.44
CA HIS A 2 -17.11 16.94 -19.76
C HIS A 2 -16.33 17.22 -18.47
N ARG A 3 -15.35 16.36 -18.15
CA ARG A 3 -14.33 16.65 -17.15
C ARG A 3 -13.51 17.83 -17.65
N ARG A 4 -13.67 19.00 -17.01
CA ARG A 4 -12.65 20.04 -17.07
C ARG A 4 -11.43 19.48 -16.36
N THR A 5 -10.43 19.04 -17.12
CA THR A 5 -9.05 19.05 -16.65
C THR A 5 -8.76 20.47 -16.20
N LYS A 6 -8.64 20.70 -14.89
CA LYS A 6 -8.07 21.97 -14.41
C LYS A 6 -6.70 22.11 -15.09
N PRO A 7 -6.41 23.26 -15.72
CA PRO A 7 -5.10 23.47 -16.32
C PRO A 7 -4.07 23.34 -15.21
N ILE A 8 -3.01 22.58 -15.48
CA ILE A 8 -1.75 22.66 -14.72
C ILE A 8 -1.43 24.15 -14.64
N LEU A 9 -1.33 24.69 -13.42
CA LEU A 9 -0.98 26.10 -13.22
C LEU A 9 0.26 26.40 -14.07
N PRO A 10 0.22 27.43 -14.94
CA PRO A 10 1.40 27.82 -15.69
C PRO A 10 2.47 28.19 -14.67
N ILE A 11 3.54 27.40 -14.62
CA ILE A 11 4.71 27.69 -13.80
C ILE A 11 5.34 28.93 -14.42
N ASN A 12 5.13 30.09 -13.80
CA ASN A 12 5.94 31.26 -14.11
C ASN A 12 7.36 30.93 -13.62
N ASP A 13 8.32 30.90 -14.54
CA ASP A 13 9.74 30.59 -14.27
C ASP A 13 10.45 31.61 -13.33
N THR A 14 9.69 32.46 -12.63
CA THR A 14 10.18 33.51 -11.72
C THR A 14 9.84 33.28 -10.24
N GLU A 15 9.09 32.24 -9.89
CA GLU A 15 8.75 31.93 -8.49
C GLU A 15 9.69 30.88 -7.87
N ASN A 16 10.09 31.10 -6.62
CA ASN A 16 10.99 30.21 -5.89
C ASN A 16 10.32 28.83 -5.68
N PRO A 17 10.88 27.70 -6.14
CA PRO A 17 10.23 26.38 -6.10
C PRO A 17 9.73 25.98 -4.70
N VAL A 18 10.45 26.39 -3.65
CA VAL A 18 10.06 26.17 -2.25
C VAL A 18 8.74 26.86 -1.90
N SER A 19 8.47 28.05 -2.45
CA SER A 19 7.21 28.78 -2.26
C SER A 19 6.03 28.01 -2.84
N ILE A 20 6.19 27.48 -4.06
CA ILE A 20 5.14 26.74 -4.77
C ILE A 20 4.82 25.43 -4.03
N SER A 21 5.85 24.67 -3.61
CA SER A 21 5.66 23.44 -2.83
C SER A 21 4.92 23.71 -1.51
N GLN A 22 5.25 24.82 -0.84
CA GLN A 22 4.57 25.24 0.39
C GLN A 22 3.11 25.62 0.14
N GLU A 23 2.81 26.39 -0.91
CA GLU A 23 1.44 26.80 -1.25
C GLU A 23 0.53 25.61 -1.58
N ILE A 24 1.03 24.64 -2.36
CA ILE A 24 0.28 23.40 -2.66
C ILE A 24 0.06 22.61 -1.36
N PHE A 25 1.06 22.53 -0.49
CA PHE A 25 0.95 21.85 0.80
C PHE A 25 -0.08 22.52 1.72
N ASP A 26 -0.13 23.84 1.78
CA ASP A 26 -1.11 24.57 2.60
C ASP A 26 -2.55 24.29 2.13
N GLU A 27 -2.76 24.16 0.82
CA GLU A 27 -4.07 23.77 0.28
C GLU A 27 -4.41 22.30 0.59
N CYS A 28 -3.42 21.40 0.54
CA CYS A 28 -3.58 20.01 0.99
C CYS A 28 -4.05 19.96 2.45
N GLU A 29 -3.41 20.71 3.34
CA GLU A 29 -3.77 20.73 4.77
C GLU A 29 -5.18 21.29 4.98
N LYS A 30 -5.59 22.34 4.27
CA LYS A 30 -6.99 22.84 4.34
C LYS A 30 -8.00 21.77 3.93
N LEU A 31 -7.76 21.08 2.82
CA LEU A 31 -8.64 20.02 2.33
C LEU A 31 -8.68 18.83 3.29
N LYS A 32 -7.52 18.43 3.82
CA LYS A 32 -7.38 17.40 4.85
C LYS A 32 -8.19 17.73 6.10
N GLN A 33 -8.06 18.95 6.64
CA GLN A 33 -8.83 19.37 7.82
C GLN A 33 -10.34 19.37 7.55
N LYS A 34 -10.77 19.79 6.35
CA LYS A 34 -12.17 19.69 5.93
C LYS A 34 -12.66 18.24 5.96
N ILE A 35 -11.92 17.31 5.34
CA ILE A 35 -12.29 15.88 5.34
C ILE A 35 -12.38 15.33 6.76
N LEU A 36 -11.40 15.61 7.62
CA LEU A 36 -11.36 15.11 9.00
C LEU A 36 -12.47 15.69 9.88
N SER A 37 -12.95 16.90 9.57
CA SER A 37 -14.08 17.53 10.28
C SER A 37 -15.44 16.96 9.90
N LEU A 38 -15.54 16.23 8.78
CA LEU A 38 -16.79 15.70 8.27
C LEU A 38 -17.04 14.28 8.78
N THR A 39 -18.31 13.98 9.08
CA THR A 39 -18.76 12.63 9.43
C THR A 39 -18.77 11.72 8.21
N ASN A 40 -18.09 10.57 8.28
CA ASN A 40 -18.03 9.56 7.21
C ASN A 40 -19.40 9.25 6.58
N GLY A 41 -19.42 9.05 5.25
CA GLY A 41 -20.63 8.70 4.49
C GLY A 41 -21.42 9.87 3.89
N LYS A 42 -21.03 11.12 4.14
CA LYS A 42 -21.59 12.29 3.43
C LYS A 42 -21.01 12.41 2.02
N SER A 43 -21.86 12.70 1.03
CA SER A 43 -21.45 12.86 -0.38
C SER A 43 -20.35 13.91 -0.58
N ASP A 44 -20.37 14.98 0.22
CA ASP A 44 -19.39 16.07 0.15
C ASP A 44 -17.96 15.60 0.45
N ILE A 45 -17.80 14.57 1.29
CA ILE A 45 -16.48 13.98 1.58
C ILE A 45 -15.83 13.44 0.33
N TRP A 46 -16.62 12.85 -0.59
CA TRP A 46 -16.08 12.31 -1.83
C TRP A 46 -15.48 13.42 -2.70
N ILE A 47 -16.13 14.59 -2.76
CA ILE A 47 -15.67 15.74 -3.55
C ILE A 47 -14.33 16.25 -3.00
N TYR A 48 -14.28 16.53 -1.70
CA TYR A 48 -13.03 16.99 -1.05
C TYR A 48 -11.91 15.95 -1.15
N ARG A 49 -12.26 14.66 -1.10
CA ARG A 49 -11.29 13.57 -1.30
C ARG A 49 -10.69 13.59 -2.69
N GLN A 50 -11.49 13.80 -3.75
CA GLN A 50 -10.96 13.91 -5.10
C GLN A 50 -10.06 15.14 -5.24
N GLU A 51 -10.46 16.28 -4.69
CA GLU A 51 -9.63 17.49 -4.70
C GLU A 51 -8.30 17.29 -3.97
N LEU A 52 -8.32 16.59 -2.83
CA LEU A 52 -7.10 16.27 -2.08
C LEU A 52 -6.19 15.31 -2.85
N LEU A 53 -6.74 14.32 -3.57
CA LEU A 53 -5.96 13.42 -4.41
C LEU A 53 -5.25 14.17 -5.54
N ASP A 54 -5.92 15.14 -6.16
CA ASP A 54 -5.34 15.97 -7.21
C ASP A 54 -4.20 16.84 -6.65
N GLN A 55 -4.37 17.43 -5.46
CA GLN A 55 -3.34 18.26 -4.81
C GLN A 55 -2.14 17.43 -4.33
N TYR A 56 -2.37 16.25 -3.74
CA TYR A 56 -1.30 15.32 -3.39
C TYR A 56 -0.51 14.86 -4.61
N GLU A 57 -1.19 14.45 -5.70
CA GLU A 57 -0.52 14.07 -6.94
C GLU A 57 0.31 15.24 -7.49
N GLN A 58 -0.23 16.46 -7.49
CA GLN A 58 0.49 17.65 -7.93
C GLN A 58 1.77 17.90 -7.12
N LEU A 59 1.70 17.84 -5.78
CA LEU A 59 2.87 18.06 -4.92
C LEU A 59 3.93 16.96 -5.12
N ILE A 60 3.51 15.71 -5.19
CA ILE A 60 4.41 14.55 -5.41
C ILE A 60 5.15 14.67 -6.75
N LEU A 61 4.43 15.04 -7.82
CA LEU A 61 5.02 15.20 -9.16
C LEU A 61 5.90 16.44 -9.28
N PHE A 62 5.66 17.46 -8.47
CA PHE A 62 6.43 18.69 -8.46
C PHE A 62 7.71 18.58 -7.63
N ASP A 63 7.61 18.08 -6.40
CA ASP A 63 8.70 17.99 -5.42
C ASP A 63 8.52 16.78 -4.48
N LEU A 64 9.03 15.63 -4.91
CA LEU A 64 8.89 14.36 -4.20
C LEU A 64 9.61 14.37 -2.85
N ASP A 65 10.78 15.00 -2.77
CA ASP A 65 11.57 15.08 -1.54
C ASP A 65 10.80 15.86 -0.47
N TYR A 66 10.21 17.00 -0.85
CA TYR A 66 9.37 17.78 0.04
C TYR A 66 8.06 17.06 0.40
N ALA A 67 7.41 16.39 -0.56
CA ALA A 67 6.20 15.62 -0.30
C ALA A 67 6.44 14.53 0.76
N ILE A 68 7.57 13.81 0.68
CA ILE A 68 7.96 12.80 1.67
C ILE A 68 8.30 13.44 3.01
N GLU A 69 9.00 14.57 3.03
CA GLU A 69 9.29 15.30 4.27
C GLU A 69 7.99 15.67 5.01
N LYS A 70 6.97 16.09 4.25
CA LYS A 70 5.63 16.41 4.77
C LYS A 70 4.71 15.19 4.95
N LYS A 71 5.20 13.98 4.68
CA LYS A 71 4.46 12.71 4.84
C LYS A 71 3.18 12.63 3.98
N ILE A 72 3.20 13.24 2.81
CA ILE A 72 2.06 13.26 1.88
C ILE A 72 1.66 11.85 1.47
N GLU A 73 2.62 10.97 1.22
CA GLU A 73 2.38 9.58 0.83
C GLU A 73 1.67 8.80 1.95
N HIS A 74 2.09 9.03 3.19
CA HIS A 74 1.46 8.41 4.36
C HIS A 74 0.02 8.90 4.55
N ASP A 75 -0.23 10.21 4.38
CA ASP A 75 -1.55 10.81 4.52
C ASP A 75 -2.47 10.43 3.37
N LEU A 76 -1.93 10.32 2.15
CA LEU A 76 -2.62 9.75 1.00
C LEU A 76 -3.15 8.35 1.33
N TRP A 77 -2.32 7.46 1.89
CA TRP A 77 -2.81 6.15 2.32
C TRP A 77 -3.85 6.27 3.44
N THR A 78 -3.50 6.94 4.54
CA THR A 78 -4.27 6.88 5.78
C THR A 78 -5.61 7.60 5.64
N ILE A 79 -5.59 8.84 5.18
CA ILE A 79 -6.73 9.76 5.19
C ILE A 79 -7.65 9.48 4.00
N VAL A 80 -7.08 9.26 2.82
CA VAL A 80 -7.89 9.10 1.60
C VAL A 80 -8.41 7.67 1.44
N PHE A 81 -7.55 6.66 1.61
CA PHE A 81 -7.93 5.27 1.31
C PHE A 81 -8.27 4.47 2.56
N LYS A 82 -7.36 4.38 3.55
CA LYS A 82 -7.49 3.47 4.68
C LYS A 82 -8.69 3.79 5.56
N ASN A 83 -8.98 5.07 5.82
CA ASN A 83 -10.15 5.47 6.59
C ASN A 83 -11.47 5.06 5.92
N GLU A 84 -11.62 5.29 4.61
CA GLU A 84 -12.81 4.88 3.86
C GLU A 84 -12.95 3.36 3.82
N ILE A 85 -11.84 2.63 3.60
CA ILE A 85 -11.82 1.16 3.65
C ILE A 85 -12.29 0.67 5.01
N SER A 86 -11.73 1.22 6.09
CA SER A 86 -12.04 0.79 7.46
C SER A 86 -13.50 1.07 7.79
N TYR A 87 -14.01 2.24 7.42
CA TYR A 87 -15.43 2.60 7.56
C TYR A 87 -16.35 1.61 6.83
N LYS A 88 -16.09 1.31 5.55
CA LYS A 88 -16.90 0.33 4.81
C LYS A 88 -16.79 -1.09 5.38
N GLN A 89 -15.61 -1.48 5.86
CA GLN A 89 -15.41 -2.78 6.53
C GLN A 89 -16.17 -2.88 7.86
N GLU A 90 -16.27 -1.79 8.61
CA GLU A 90 -17.11 -1.71 9.82
C GLU A 90 -18.59 -1.83 9.47
N GLN A 91 -19.06 -1.10 8.45
CA GLN A 91 -20.44 -1.23 7.98
C GLN A 91 -20.79 -2.66 7.56
N LEU A 92 -19.86 -3.40 6.93
CA LEU A 92 -20.08 -4.81 6.61
C LEU A 92 -20.32 -5.65 7.88
N LYS A 93 -19.56 -5.41 8.95
CA LYS A 93 -19.73 -6.13 10.23
C LYS A 93 -21.06 -5.79 10.88
N GLU A 94 -21.44 -4.51 10.91
CA GLU A 94 -22.70 -4.04 11.50
C GLU A 94 -23.93 -4.58 10.77
N ASN A 95 -23.87 -4.67 9.44
CA ASN A 95 -25.01 -5.09 8.61
C ASN A 95 -24.99 -6.60 8.31
N ASN A 96 -24.39 -7.43 9.17
CA ASN A 96 -24.24 -8.87 8.93
C ASN A 96 -25.58 -9.61 8.77
N GLN A 97 -26.65 -9.10 9.38
CA GLN A 97 -28.00 -9.66 9.29
C GLN A 97 -28.82 -9.12 8.09
N HIS A 98 -28.35 -8.07 7.41
CA HIS A 98 -29.05 -7.42 6.30
C HIS A 98 -28.40 -7.76 4.96
N GLN A 99 -28.74 -8.92 4.39
CA GLN A 99 -28.04 -9.50 3.23
C GLN A 99 -27.93 -8.56 2.02
N VAL A 100 -29.02 -7.88 1.64
CA VAL A 100 -29.04 -6.96 0.49
C VAL A 100 -28.09 -5.78 0.71
N LYS A 101 -28.25 -5.06 1.83
CA LYS A 101 -27.40 -3.92 2.18
C LYS A 101 -25.94 -4.32 2.34
N ARG A 102 -25.66 -5.50 2.91
CA ARG A 102 -24.32 -6.06 3.00
C ARG A 102 -23.71 -6.31 1.61
N ALA A 103 -24.47 -6.85 0.67
CA ALA A 103 -24.01 -7.09 -0.71
C ALA A 103 -23.71 -5.77 -1.44
N GLU A 104 -24.51 -4.73 -1.24
CA GLU A 104 -24.27 -3.38 -1.78
C GLU A 104 -22.98 -2.78 -1.24
N ILE A 105 -22.77 -2.83 0.09
CA ILE A 105 -21.54 -2.33 0.74
C ILE A 105 -20.33 -3.14 0.24
N GLN A 106 -20.45 -4.46 0.12
CA GLN A 106 -19.38 -5.32 -0.38
C GLN A 106 -18.99 -4.96 -1.81
N THR A 107 -19.98 -4.72 -2.68
CA THR A 107 -19.75 -4.31 -4.07
C THR A 107 -19.10 -2.92 -4.13
N SER A 108 -19.60 -1.97 -3.34
CA SER A 108 -19.02 -0.62 -3.22
C SER A 108 -17.56 -0.68 -2.75
N LEU A 109 -17.26 -1.52 -1.76
CA LEU A 109 -15.92 -1.71 -1.24
C LEU A 109 -14.98 -2.35 -2.26
N GLN A 110 -15.45 -3.35 -3.02
CA GLN A 110 -14.67 -3.96 -4.09
C GLN A 110 -14.31 -2.97 -5.20
N ASN A 111 -15.28 -2.15 -5.60
CA ASN A 111 -15.05 -1.05 -6.55
C ASN A 111 -14.06 -0.02 -6.00
N PHE A 112 -14.11 0.27 -4.69
CA PHE A 112 -13.18 1.19 -4.06
C PHE A 112 -11.74 0.63 -4.04
N TYR A 113 -11.55 -0.66 -3.80
CA TYR A 113 -10.22 -1.29 -3.91
C TYR A 113 -9.66 -1.17 -5.34
N GLU A 114 -10.49 -1.39 -6.35
CA GLU A 114 -10.05 -1.27 -7.75
C GLU A 114 -9.71 0.16 -8.13
N TYR A 115 -10.54 1.11 -7.72
CA TYR A 115 -10.26 2.54 -7.88
C TYR A 115 -8.92 2.93 -7.23
N ALA A 116 -8.68 2.51 -5.98
CA ALA A 116 -7.46 2.82 -5.26
C ALA A 116 -6.22 2.19 -5.94
N ARG A 117 -6.32 0.93 -6.39
CA ARG A 117 -5.24 0.28 -7.16
C ARG A 117 -4.92 1.05 -8.43
N GLY A 118 -5.95 1.39 -9.23
CA GLY A 118 -5.78 2.15 -10.46
C GLY A 118 -5.13 3.51 -10.22
N TYR A 119 -5.53 4.22 -9.16
CA TYR A 119 -4.91 5.48 -8.76
C TYR A 119 -3.43 5.31 -8.42
N TYR A 120 -3.10 4.37 -7.53
CA TYR A 120 -1.70 4.13 -7.12
C TYR A 120 -0.80 3.71 -8.29
N MET A 121 -1.29 2.83 -9.16
CA MET A 121 -0.53 2.41 -10.34
C MET A 121 -0.30 3.57 -11.31
N LYS A 122 -1.32 4.41 -11.54
CA LYS A 122 -1.19 5.61 -12.37
C LYS A 122 -0.21 6.62 -11.74
N LEU A 123 -0.31 6.88 -10.45
CA LEU A 123 0.59 7.79 -9.73
C LEU A 123 2.05 7.32 -9.84
N LEU A 124 2.30 6.02 -9.64
CA LEU A 124 3.64 5.44 -9.79
C LEU A 124 4.17 5.60 -11.21
N GLN A 125 3.35 5.40 -12.25
CA GLN A 125 3.74 5.66 -13.64
C GLN A 125 4.11 7.14 -13.86
N ASN A 126 3.26 8.05 -13.37
CA ASN A 126 3.45 9.49 -13.52
C ASN A 126 4.73 9.96 -12.84
N VAL A 127 5.03 9.47 -11.63
CA VAL A 127 6.25 9.80 -10.89
C VAL A 127 7.49 9.27 -11.61
N VAL A 128 7.51 7.98 -11.95
CA VAL A 128 8.64 7.36 -12.66
C VAL A 128 8.93 8.08 -13.98
N HIS A 129 7.88 8.47 -14.72
CA HIS A 129 8.01 9.24 -15.95
C HIS A 129 8.51 10.66 -15.70
N SER A 130 7.94 11.38 -14.71
CA SER A 130 8.25 12.79 -14.44
C SER A 130 9.67 13.03 -13.95
N TYR A 131 10.25 12.05 -13.26
CA TYR A 131 11.65 12.09 -12.79
C TYR A 131 12.61 11.28 -13.67
N ASN A 132 12.13 10.74 -14.80
CA ASN A 132 12.88 9.87 -15.72
C ASN A 132 13.68 8.76 -14.99
N PHE A 133 13.07 8.16 -13.97
CA PHE A 133 13.74 7.18 -13.11
C PHE A 133 13.68 5.78 -13.73
N GLU A 134 14.80 5.08 -13.82
CA GLU A 134 14.82 3.70 -14.32
C GLU A 134 14.81 2.70 -13.17
N ASN A 135 13.78 1.86 -13.10
CA ASN A 135 13.69 0.80 -12.11
C ASN A 135 13.12 -0.48 -12.74
N SER A 136 13.78 -1.62 -12.52
CA SER A 136 13.37 -2.92 -13.09
C SER A 136 12.02 -3.40 -12.58
N ILE A 137 11.69 -3.13 -11.32
CA ILE A 137 10.37 -3.45 -10.73
C ILE A 137 9.28 -2.66 -11.42
N CYS A 138 9.50 -1.37 -11.66
CA CYS A 138 8.54 -0.55 -12.40
C CYS A 138 8.31 -1.08 -13.83
N LYS A 139 9.34 -1.61 -14.49
CA LYS A 139 9.21 -2.27 -15.81
C LYS A 139 8.39 -3.57 -15.75
N LEU A 140 8.38 -4.27 -14.61
CA LEU A 140 7.54 -5.46 -14.40
C LEU A 140 6.10 -5.12 -14.04
N THR A 141 5.88 -3.99 -13.35
CA THR A 141 4.54 -3.56 -12.94
C THR A 141 3.78 -2.83 -14.05
N PHE A 142 4.50 -2.27 -15.03
CA PHE A 142 3.94 -1.60 -16.20
C PHE A 142 4.36 -2.35 -17.44
N SER A 143 3.41 -2.96 -18.16
CA SER A 143 3.66 -3.40 -19.54
C SER A 143 3.97 -2.16 -20.37
N LEU A 144 5.25 -1.81 -20.50
CA LEU A 144 5.71 -0.61 -21.19
C LEU A 144 5.45 -0.72 -22.71
N SER A 145 4.24 -0.42 -23.12
CA SER A 145 3.91 0.01 -24.47
C SER A 145 3.73 1.52 -24.46
N GLN A 146 4.81 2.27 -24.26
CA GLN A 146 4.80 3.69 -24.63
C GLN A 146 6.21 4.11 -25.03
N LYS A 147 6.36 4.35 -26.33
CA LYS A 147 7.52 5.00 -26.93
C LYS A 147 7.83 6.24 -26.09
N ARG A 148 9.06 6.36 -25.58
CA ARG A 148 9.60 7.59 -25.00
C ARG A 148 9.36 8.70 -26.02
N ASN A 149 8.30 9.50 -25.86
CA ASN A 149 8.23 10.79 -26.55
C ASN A 149 9.32 11.63 -25.90
N GLN A 150 10.41 11.85 -26.62
CA GLN A 150 11.63 12.55 -26.18
C GLN A 150 11.41 14.07 -25.96
N HIS A 151 10.20 14.48 -25.56
CA HIS A 151 9.79 15.89 -25.50
C HIS A 151 9.26 16.35 -24.12
N SER A 152 9.43 15.57 -23.04
CA SER A 152 9.20 16.10 -21.69
C SER A 152 10.46 16.80 -21.17
N ASN A 153 10.55 18.11 -21.42
CA ASN A 153 11.61 19.03 -20.96
C ASN A 153 11.60 19.31 -19.44
N HIS A 154 11.23 18.34 -18.60
CA HIS A 154 11.29 18.51 -17.15
C HIS A 154 12.30 17.53 -16.55
N ASN A 155 13.57 17.95 -16.49
CA ASN A 155 14.58 17.33 -15.64
C ASN A 155 14.29 17.68 -14.17
N ARG A 156 13.17 17.19 -13.62
CA ARG A 156 12.98 17.20 -12.17
C ARG A 156 13.92 16.15 -11.57
N SER A 157 14.63 16.51 -10.52
CA SER A 157 15.52 15.61 -9.79
C SER A 157 15.00 15.46 -8.36
N CYS A 158 15.13 14.26 -7.81
CA CYS A 158 14.90 13.98 -6.39
C CYS A 158 15.99 13.04 -5.89
N LYS A 159 16.11 12.86 -4.58
CA LYS A 159 17.03 11.87 -4.01
C LYS A 159 16.60 10.47 -4.44
N GLU A 160 17.56 9.64 -4.87
CA GLU A 160 17.29 8.23 -5.21
C GLU A 160 16.61 7.48 -4.06
N ALA A 161 17.05 7.72 -2.82
CA ALA A 161 16.44 7.13 -1.64
C ALA A 161 14.95 7.47 -1.50
N SER A 162 14.56 8.71 -1.80
CA SER A 162 13.17 9.17 -1.78
C SER A 162 12.34 8.49 -2.86
N MET A 163 12.87 8.39 -4.07
CA MET A 163 12.22 7.67 -5.17
C MET A 163 12.01 6.19 -4.86
N LEU A 164 13.06 5.49 -4.39
CA LEU A 164 12.95 4.08 -4.02
C LEU A 164 11.97 3.86 -2.87
N TYR A 165 11.98 4.75 -1.86
CA TYR A 165 11.04 4.69 -0.75
C TYR A 165 9.61 4.86 -1.24
N PHE A 166 9.35 5.84 -2.09
CA PHE A 166 8.02 6.09 -2.64
C PHE A 166 7.52 4.93 -3.51
N ILE A 167 8.37 4.36 -4.36
CA ILE A 167 8.06 3.15 -5.14
C ILE A 167 7.67 2.01 -4.19
N GLN A 168 8.49 1.73 -3.17
CA GLN A 168 8.18 0.67 -2.21
C GLN A 168 6.86 0.95 -1.47
N HIS A 169 6.64 2.19 -1.02
CA HIS A 169 5.43 2.61 -0.33
C HIS A 169 4.17 2.31 -1.16
N ILE A 170 4.17 2.66 -2.45
CA ILE A 170 3.08 2.33 -3.35
C ILE A 170 2.91 0.81 -3.49
N LEU A 171 3.99 0.07 -3.74
CA LEU A 171 3.92 -1.39 -3.93
C LEU A 171 3.32 -2.10 -2.70
N VAL A 172 3.69 -1.67 -1.49
CA VAL A 172 3.10 -2.20 -0.25
C VAL A 172 1.60 -1.94 -0.19
N HIS A 173 1.14 -0.72 -0.49
CA HIS A 173 -0.28 -0.40 -0.39
C HIS A 173 -1.11 -1.01 -1.53
N VAL A 174 -0.54 -1.19 -2.72
CA VAL A 174 -1.17 -2.01 -3.76
C VAL A 174 -1.26 -3.48 -3.30
N GLY A 175 -0.25 -3.99 -2.62
CA GLY A 175 -0.30 -5.30 -1.95
C GLY A 175 -1.40 -5.38 -0.89
N ASP A 176 -1.58 -4.35 -0.07
CA ASP A 176 -2.64 -4.27 0.94
C ASP A 176 -4.03 -4.30 0.29
N LEU A 177 -4.23 -3.52 -0.77
CA LEU A 177 -5.49 -3.48 -1.52
C LEU A 177 -5.82 -4.85 -2.15
N ASN A 178 -4.82 -5.53 -2.72
CA ASN A 178 -5.00 -6.88 -3.25
C ASN A 178 -5.38 -7.87 -2.15
N ARG A 179 -4.70 -7.81 -0.99
CA ARG A 179 -5.04 -8.63 0.18
C ARG A 179 -6.47 -8.37 0.65
N TYR A 180 -6.87 -7.10 0.77
CA TYR A 180 -8.23 -6.74 1.20
C TYR A 180 -9.31 -7.19 0.22
N SER A 181 -9.00 -7.28 -1.08
CA SER A 181 -9.87 -7.86 -2.10
C SER A 181 -9.71 -9.38 -2.28
N ASN A 182 -9.02 -10.07 -1.35
CA ASN A 182 -8.78 -11.51 -1.36
C ASN A 182 -7.99 -12.05 -2.58
N GLN A 183 -7.18 -11.20 -3.23
CA GLN A 183 -6.27 -11.56 -4.32
C GLN A 183 -4.87 -11.87 -3.75
N ILE A 184 -4.77 -12.99 -3.02
CA ILE A 184 -3.61 -13.31 -2.17
C ILE A 184 -2.30 -13.45 -2.96
N ASP A 185 -2.32 -14.12 -4.10
CA ASP A 185 -1.11 -14.30 -4.92
C ASP A 185 -0.61 -12.97 -5.48
N LEU A 186 -1.52 -12.10 -5.93
CA LEU A 186 -1.16 -10.77 -6.42
C LEU A 186 -0.62 -9.91 -5.28
N ALA A 187 -1.24 -9.95 -4.09
CA ALA A 187 -0.72 -9.27 -2.91
C ALA A 187 0.71 -9.71 -2.59
N LYS A 188 0.99 -11.03 -2.63
CA LYS A 188 2.33 -11.58 -2.41
C LYS A 188 3.33 -11.06 -3.43
N THR A 189 2.99 -11.05 -4.72
CA THR A 189 3.83 -10.50 -5.79
C THR A 189 4.21 -9.05 -5.51
N PHE A 190 3.24 -8.21 -5.13
CA PHE A 190 3.51 -6.80 -4.82
C PHE A 190 4.39 -6.61 -3.59
N TYR A 191 4.23 -7.41 -2.53
CA TYR A 191 5.14 -7.36 -1.38
C TYR A 191 6.55 -7.86 -1.74
N GLN A 192 6.68 -8.84 -2.62
CA GLN A 192 7.98 -9.29 -3.12
C GLN A 192 8.68 -8.21 -3.95
N TYR A 193 7.93 -7.52 -4.82
CA TYR A 193 8.43 -6.34 -5.52
C TYR A 193 8.88 -5.25 -4.56
N ALA A 194 8.10 -4.96 -3.51
CA ALA A 194 8.49 -4.01 -2.48
C ALA A 194 9.83 -4.40 -1.80
N ILE A 195 10.01 -5.68 -1.46
CA ILE A 195 11.27 -6.20 -0.89
C ILE A 195 12.44 -6.02 -1.86
N GLN A 196 12.23 -6.29 -3.16
CA GLN A 196 13.27 -6.12 -4.17
C GLN A 196 13.65 -4.65 -4.37
N THR A 197 12.71 -3.71 -4.18
CA THR A 197 12.99 -2.27 -4.25
C THR A 197 13.87 -1.80 -3.10
N ILE A 198 13.48 -2.10 -1.85
CA ILE A 198 14.29 -1.78 -0.66
C ILE A 198 14.26 -2.98 0.31
N PRO A 199 15.29 -3.83 0.30
CA PRO A 199 15.31 -5.01 1.15
C PRO A 199 15.38 -4.69 2.63
N CYS A 200 15.81 -3.48 3.04
CA CYS A 200 16.12 -3.16 4.42
C CYS A 200 14.95 -2.63 5.27
N LEU A 201 13.76 -2.52 4.67
CA LEU A 201 12.52 -2.06 5.35
C LEU A 201 11.68 -3.29 5.76
N GLY A 202 11.31 -3.37 7.04
CA GLY A 202 10.64 -4.55 7.60
C GLY A 202 9.19 -4.75 7.15
N GLN A 203 8.46 -3.67 6.83
CA GLN A 203 7.01 -3.72 6.60
C GLN A 203 6.57 -4.77 5.55
N PRO A 204 7.15 -4.84 4.34
CA PRO A 204 6.78 -5.87 3.36
C PRO A 204 6.91 -7.32 3.88
N TYR A 205 7.94 -7.60 4.68
CA TYR A 205 8.14 -8.94 5.27
C TYR A 205 7.01 -9.28 6.24
N ASN A 206 6.62 -8.34 7.12
CA ASN A 206 5.47 -8.52 8.00
C ASN A 206 4.17 -8.79 7.20
N GLN A 207 3.98 -8.10 6.07
CA GLN A 207 2.79 -8.34 5.24
C GLN A 207 2.77 -9.74 4.61
N ILE A 208 3.92 -10.26 4.16
CA ILE A 208 4.01 -11.64 3.65
C ILE A 208 3.73 -12.66 4.78
N ALA A 209 4.23 -12.43 5.99
CA ALA A 209 3.92 -13.29 7.14
C ALA A 209 2.40 -13.36 7.38
N ILE A 210 1.72 -12.21 7.34
CA ILE A 210 0.25 -12.15 7.47
C ILE A 210 -0.44 -12.96 6.36
N LEU A 211 0.04 -12.93 5.12
CA LEU A 211 -0.56 -13.74 4.04
C LEU A 211 -0.46 -15.24 4.32
N HIS A 212 0.65 -15.70 4.90
CA HIS A 212 0.85 -17.11 5.27
C HIS A 212 0.06 -17.52 6.53
N GLU A 213 -0.34 -16.56 7.37
CA GLU A 213 -1.30 -16.81 8.45
C GLU A 213 -2.76 -16.90 8.00
N MET A 214 -3.10 -16.22 6.90
CA MET A 214 -4.45 -16.25 6.38
C MET A 214 -4.82 -17.68 5.97
N LYS A 215 -6.01 -18.14 6.36
CA LYS A 215 -6.55 -19.43 5.91
C LYS A 215 -6.81 -19.34 4.40
N ASN A 216 -5.87 -19.82 3.60
CA ASN A 216 -6.07 -20.00 2.17
C ASN A 216 -6.35 -21.48 1.89
N PRO A 217 -7.61 -21.87 1.59
CA PRO A 217 -7.97 -23.26 1.31
C PRO A 217 -7.30 -23.80 0.04
N LEU A 218 -6.79 -22.92 -0.83
CA LEU A 218 -6.05 -23.29 -2.04
C LEU A 218 -4.54 -23.41 -1.80
N SER A 219 -4.06 -23.15 -0.59
CA SER A 219 -2.64 -23.31 -0.27
C SER A 219 -2.24 -24.77 -0.32
N LEU A 220 -1.22 -25.09 -1.13
CA LEU A 220 -0.61 -26.42 -1.19
C LEU A 220 0.35 -26.67 -0.02
N LEU A 221 0.53 -25.70 0.88
CA LEU A 221 1.41 -25.79 2.02
C LEU A 221 0.69 -26.44 3.20
N THR A 222 1.39 -27.36 3.88
CA THR A 222 0.93 -27.90 5.15
C THR A 222 0.84 -26.79 6.21
N PRO A 223 0.03 -26.97 7.28
CA PRO A 223 -0.01 -26.02 8.38
C PRO A 223 1.37 -25.73 8.98
N GLY A 224 2.21 -26.75 9.17
CA GLY A 224 3.57 -26.58 9.69
C GLY A 224 4.48 -25.76 8.76
N GLN A 225 4.37 -25.95 7.44
CA GLN A 225 5.11 -25.15 6.47
C GLN A 225 4.67 -23.68 6.50
N ASN A 226 3.36 -23.40 6.57
CA ASN A 226 2.87 -22.04 6.71
C ASN A 226 3.39 -21.39 8.01
N GLN A 227 3.36 -22.11 9.13
CA GLN A 227 3.89 -21.62 10.42
C GLN A 227 5.39 -21.29 10.35
N LEU A 228 6.19 -22.16 9.73
CA LEU A 228 7.62 -21.93 9.52
C LEU A 228 7.87 -20.67 8.67
N ILE A 229 7.14 -20.54 7.56
CA ILE A 229 7.27 -19.37 6.66
C ILE A 229 6.82 -18.09 7.37
N THR A 230 5.70 -18.11 8.09
CA THR A 230 5.22 -16.97 8.88
C THR A 230 6.27 -16.54 9.91
N THR A 231 6.80 -17.49 10.67
CA THR A 231 7.84 -17.24 11.69
C THR A 231 9.07 -16.61 11.06
N TYR A 232 9.55 -17.17 9.95
CA TYR A 232 10.67 -16.63 9.19
C TYR A 232 10.43 -15.18 8.77
N TYR A 233 9.27 -14.86 8.18
CA TYR A 233 9.00 -13.51 7.69
C TYR A 233 8.81 -12.49 8.81
N TYR A 234 8.23 -12.86 9.96
CA TYR A 234 8.22 -11.97 11.12
C TYR A 234 9.62 -11.71 11.67
N ILE A 235 10.46 -12.74 11.80
CA ILE A 235 11.86 -12.55 12.22
C ILE A 235 12.59 -11.65 11.23
N ARG A 236 12.43 -11.85 9.92
CA ARG A 236 13.00 -10.98 8.89
C ARG A 236 12.55 -9.53 9.00
N SER A 237 11.28 -9.31 9.37
CA SER A 237 10.73 -7.98 9.60
C SER A 237 11.31 -7.28 10.84
N ILE A 238 11.86 -8.06 11.78
CA ILE A 238 12.45 -7.58 13.04
C ILE A 238 13.96 -7.38 12.88
N ALA A 239 14.66 -8.40 12.39
CA ALA A 239 16.11 -8.50 12.27
C ALA A 239 16.63 -7.81 10.99
N ILE A 240 16.30 -6.53 10.82
CA ILE A 240 16.69 -5.73 9.67
C ILE A 240 16.95 -4.28 10.06
N LYS A 241 17.58 -3.50 9.17
CA LYS A 241 18.03 -2.13 9.48
C LYS A 241 16.88 -1.22 9.93
N VAL A 242 15.74 -1.30 9.29
CA VAL A 242 14.53 -0.57 9.69
C VAL A 242 13.45 -1.58 10.05
N THR A 243 13.43 -1.93 11.33
CA THR A 243 12.46 -2.84 11.93
C THR A 243 11.03 -2.33 11.76
N PHE A 244 10.09 -3.23 11.52
CA PHE A 244 8.65 -2.92 11.62
C PHE A 244 8.15 -3.27 13.02
N PRO A 245 7.79 -2.28 13.87
CA PRO A 245 7.53 -2.53 15.30
C PRO A 245 6.40 -3.55 15.57
N LEU A 246 5.36 -3.56 14.74
CA LEU A 246 4.23 -4.47 14.91
C LEU A 246 4.58 -5.95 14.65
N ALA A 247 5.70 -6.25 14.00
CA ALA A 247 6.12 -7.62 13.76
C ALA A 247 6.43 -8.38 15.05
N ILE A 248 6.94 -7.70 16.08
CA ILE A 248 7.22 -8.30 17.40
C ILE A 248 5.91 -8.81 18.03
N SER A 249 4.91 -7.92 18.13
CA SER A 249 3.60 -8.30 18.70
C SER A 249 2.91 -9.39 17.88
N ASN A 250 3.06 -9.37 16.55
CA ASN A 250 2.51 -10.44 15.70
C ASN A 250 3.20 -11.79 15.94
N LEU A 251 4.52 -11.80 16.08
CA LEU A 251 5.31 -12.99 16.38
C LEU A 251 4.97 -13.56 17.78
N GLU A 252 4.82 -12.70 18.78
CA GLU A 252 4.37 -13.10 20.12
C GLU A 252 3.00 -13.79 20.07
N LYS A 253 2.03 -13.18 19.37
CA LYS A 253 0.69 -13.77 19.18
C LYS A 253 0.74 -15.09 18.41
N LEU A 254 1.67 -15.24 17.46
CA LEU A 254 1.90 -16.52 16.79
C LEU A 254 2.40 -17.56 17.79
N PHE A 255 3.44 -17.29 18.56
CA PHE A 255 3.99 -18.26 19.51
C PHE A 255 3.02 -18.64 20.62
N ILE A 256 2.20 -17.70 21.12
CA ILE A 256 1.12 -18.02 22.06
C ILE A 256 0.17 -19.05 21.44
N ARG A 257 -0.30 -18.83 20.21
CA ARG A 257 -1.19 -19.79 19.52
C ARG A 257 -0.52 -21.15 19.25
N LEU A 258 0.78 -21.16 18.98
CA LEU A 258 1.52 -22.41 18.72
C LEU A 258 1.76 -23.22 19.99
N LYS A 259 1.96 -22.57 21.13
CA LYS A 259 2.13 -23.21 22.45
C LYS A 259 0.93 -24.09 22.80
N ASP A 260 -0.26 -23.67 22.41
CA ASP A 260 -1.51 -24.38 22.73
C ASP A 260 -1.82 -25.55 21.76
N ILE A 261 -0.96 -25.81 20.77
CA ILE A 261 -1.11 -26.95 19.86
C ILE A 261 -0.57 -28.21 20.55
N PRO A 262 -1.41 -29.24 20.78
CA PRO A 262 -0.98 -30.48 21.42
C PRO A 262 0.15 -31.16 20.65
N ILE A 263 1.22 -31.54 21.37
CA ILE A 263 2.38 -32.29 20.83
C ILE A 263 1.95 -33.62 20.21
N THR A 264 0.82 -34.19 20.62
CA THR A 264 0.27 -35.46 20.11
C THR A 264 0.02 -35.47 18.59
N ARG A 265 -0.09 -34.31 17.92
CA ARG A 265 -0.11 -34.26 16.44
C ARG A 265 1.21 -34.66 15.78
N TYR A 266 2.33 -34.56 16.48
CA TYR A 266 3.65 -35.01 16.02
C TYR A 266 3.96 -36.46 16.42
N GLU A 267 3.28 -37.00 17.42
CA GLU A 267 3.44 -38.39 17.88
C GLU A 267 2.71 -39.42 17.02
N GLN A 268 1.84 -38.97 16.10
CA GLN A 268 1.12 -39.85 15.16
C GLN A 268 1.85 -40.09 13.83
N GLN A 269 3.06 -39.57 13.65
CA GLN A 269 3.93 -40.01 12.55
C GLN A 269 4.65 -41.30 12.94
N PRO A 270 4.73 -42.32 12.06
CA PRO A 270 5.46 -43.55 12.36
C PRO A 270 6.92 -43.20 12.67
N GLN A 271 7.45 -43.90 13.67
CA GLN A 271 8.77 -43.76 14.30
C GLN A 271 9.81 -43.04 13.44
N ASN A 272 10.34 -41.93 13.98
CA ASN A 272 11.50 -41.23 13.46
C ASN A 272 12.74 -42.16 13.44
N ASP A 273 13.00 -42.81 12.30
CA ASP A 273 14.28 -43.48 11.99
C ASP A 273 15.47 -42.50 11.89
N PHE A 274 15.25 -41.20 12.10
CA PHE A 274 16.28 -40.16 12.02
C PHE A 274 17.20 -40.06 13.25
N LEU A 275 16.90 -40.74 14.36
CA LEU A 275 17.69 -40.67 15.60
C LEU A 275 18.50 -41.94 15.90
N THR A 276 18.65 -42.84 14.94
CA THR A 276 19.43 -44.09 15.07
C THR A 276 20.69 -44.13 14.19
N LEU A 277 21.43 -43.02 14.12
CA LEU A 277 22.81 -42.98 13.60
C LEU A 277 23.77 -42.45 14.67
#